data_AF-A0A257ELI8-F1
#
_entry.id   AF-A0A257ELI8-F1
#
_cell.length_a   1.000
_cell.length_b   1.000
_cell.length_c   1.000
_cell.angle_alpha   90.00
_cell.angle_beta   90.00
_cell.angle_gamma   90.00
#
_symmetry.space_group_name_H-M   'P 1'
#
loop_
_entity.id
_entity.type
_entity.pdbx_description
1 polymer ?
#
loop_
_entity_poly.entity_id
_entity_poly.type
_entity_poly.pdbx_seq_one_letter_code
_entity_poly.pdbx_strand_id
1 'polypeptide(L)' 'MATLTIRRLDDAAYARLRAQAQANKRSLEAEARMILENEARPAGDVVGDLMAFNAEMTLKHGLLPDSLDLIRAQRDDK' A
#
# COMPACT_ATOMS: atom_id res chain seq x y z
N MET A 1 -15.32 -13.51 -8.49
CA MET A 1 -15.25 -12.45 -9.52
C MET A 1 -16.52 -11.64 -9.45
N ALA A 2 -16.42 -10.36 -9.10
CA ALA A 2 -17.53 -9.42 -9.17
C ALA A 2 -17.31 -8.51 -10.39
N THR A 3 -18.38 -8.16 -11.09
CA THR A 3 -18.33 -7.24 -12.23
C THR A 3 -18.96 -5.91 -11.83
N LEU A 4 -18.19 -4.82 -11.95
CA LEU A 4 -18.67 -3.45 -11.69
C LEU A 4 -18.72 -2.68 -13.01
N THR A 5 -19.84 -2.00 -13.27
CA THR A 5 -19.98 -1.11 -14.42
C THR A 5 -20.19 0.32 -13.94
N ILE A 6 -19.24 1.21 -14.23
CA ILE A 6 -19.33 2.63 -13.90
C ILE A 6 -19.87 3.37 -15.13
N ARG A 7 -21.05 3.98 -14.99
CA ARG A 7 -21.68 4.76 -16.07
C ARG A 7 -21.48 6.26 -15.82
N ARG A 8 -21.38 7.04 -16.90
CA ARG A 8 -21.21 8.50 -16.85
C ARG A 8 -19.99 8.92 -16.01
N LEU A 9 -18.89 8.18 -16.14
CA LEU A 9 -17.61 8.58 -15.58
C LEU A 9 -17.10 9.79 -16.36
N ASP A 10 -16.67 10.82 -15.65
CA ASP A 10 -16.06 12.01 -16.26
C ASP A 10 -14.81 11.62 -17.08
N ASP A 11 -14.70 12.17 -18.30
CA ASP A 11 -13.62 11.85 -19.22
C ASP A 11 -12.26 12.23 -18.64
N ALA A 12 -12.20 13.33 -17.87
CA ALA A 12 -10.97 13.73 -17.20
C ALA A 12 -10.59 12.77 -16.05
N ALA A 13 -11.56 12.13 -15.39
CA ALA A 13 -11.29 11.08 -14.41
C ALA A 13 -10.78 9.80 -15.10
N TYR A 14 -11.38 9.40 -16.23
CA TYR A 14 -10.92 8.27 -17.02
C TYR A 14 -9.49 8.46 -17.54
N ALA A 15 -9.17 9.65 -18.04
CA ALA A 15 -7.83 9.99 -18.52
C ALA A 15 -6.78 9.90 -17.39
N ARG A 16 -7.11 10.40 -16.20
CA ARG A 16 -6.24 10.31 -15.00
C ARG A 16 -5.99 8.86 -14.60
N LEU A 17 -7.02 8.03 -14.55
CA LEU A 17 -6.89 6.59 -14.25
C LEU A 17 -6.00 5.87 -15.27
N ARG A 18 -6.15 6.19 -16.56
CA ARG A 18 -5.32 5.62 -17.62
C ARG A 18 -3.85 6.02 -17.48
N ALA A 19 -3.58 7.29 -17.16
CA ALA A 19 -2.22 7.77 -16.93
C ALA A 19 -1.57 7.09 -15.71
N GLN A 20 -2.32 6.93 -14.61
CA GLN A 20 -1.86 6.19 -13.41
C GLN A 20 -1.56 4.73 -13.72
N ALA A 21 -2.45 4.03 -14.43
CA ALA A 21 -2.24 2.64 -14.80
C ALA A 21 -0.97 2.44 -15.63
N GLN A 22 -0.70 3.35 -16.57
CA GLN A 22 0.51 3.34 -17.38
C GLN A 22 1.78 3.60 -16.55
N ALA A 23 1.74 4.58 -15.64
CA ALA A 23 2.84 4.86 -14.73
C ALA A 23 3.16 3.67 -13.82
N ASN A 24 2.12 3.00 -13.32
CA ASN A 24 2.23 1.84 -12.43
C ASN A 24 2.48 0.52 -13.18
N LYS A 25 2.58 0.54 -14.52
CA LYS A 25 2.77 -0.63 -15.39
C LYS A 25 1.71 -1.72 -15.16
N ARG A 26 0.45 -1.30 -14.96
CA ARG A 26 -0.70 -2.17 -14.72
C ARG A 26 -1.77 -1.95 -15.78
N SER A 27 -2.67 -2.91 -15.94
CA SER A 27 -3.89 -2.68 -16.74
C SER A 27 -4.81 -1.69 -16.02
N LEU A 28 -5.67 -1.01 -16.78
CA LEU A 28 -6.65 -0.09 -16.21
C LEU A 28 -7.56 -0.78 -15.18
N GLU A 29 -7.97 -2.02 -15.46
CA GLU A 29 -8.78 -2.82 -14.54
C GLU A 29 -8.02 -3.14 -13.25
N ALA A 30 -6.76 -3.55 -13.36
CA ALA A 30 -5.93 -3.85 -12.19
C ALA A 30 -5.70 -2.60 -11.33
N GLU A 31 -5.50 -1.45 -11.96
CA GLU A 31 -5.36 -0.18 -11.25
C GLU A 31 -6.66 0.24 -10.55
N ALA A 32 -7.78 0.18 -11.25
CA ALA A 32 -9.09 0.49 -10.68
C ALA A 32 -9.43 -0.44 -9.50
N ARG A 33 -9.09 -1.73 -9.62
CA ARG A 33 -9.27 -2.69 -8.54
C ARG A 33 -8.41 -2.34 -7.33
N MET A 34 -7.13 -2.03 -7.52
CA MET A 34 -6.23 -1.67 -6.44
C MET A 34 -6.69 -0.40 -5.70
N ILE A 35 -7.16 0.61 -6.43
CA ILE A 35 -7.73 1.82 -5.83
C ILE A 35 -8.97 1.49 -5.01
N LEU A 36 -9.91 0.71 -5.56
CA LEU A 36 -11.13 0.34 -4.84
C LEU A 36 -10.83 -0.52 -3.61
N GLU A 37 -9.89 -1.45 -3.69
CA GLU A 37 -9.45 -2.26 -2.55
C GLU A 37 -8.80 -1.40 -1.46
N ASN A 38 -8.04 -0.38 -1.84
CA ASN A 38 -7.40 0.51 -0.88
C ASN A 38 -8.41 1.44 -0.20
N GLU A 39 -9.32 2.05 -0.95
CA GLU A 39 -10.35 2.96 -0.42
C GLU A 39 -11.47 2.23 0.34
N ALA A 40 -11.72 0.96 0.02
CA ALA A 40 -12.68 0.15 0.76
C ALA A 40 -12.15 -0.33 2.12
N ARG A 41 -10.85 -0.15 2.42
CA ARG A 41 -10.32 -0.50 3.75
C ARG A 41 -10.91 0.45 4.81
N PRO A 42 -11.48 -0.08 5.90
CA PRO A 42 -11.88 0.75 7.03
C PRO A 42 -10.65 1.51 7.57
N ALA A 43 -10.81 2.80 7.88
CA ALA A 43 -9.73 3.63 8.44
C ALA A 43 -9.12 3.07 9.75
N GLY A 44 -9.80 2.12 10.42
CA GLY A 44 -9.31 1.44 11.61
C GLY A 44 -8.38 0.24 11.37
N ASP A 45 -8.31 -0.30 10.15
CA ASP A 45 -7.59 -1.56 9.90
C ASP A 45 -6.07 -1.39 9.81
N VAL A 46 -5.56 -0.20 9.48
CA VAL A 46 -4.11 0.01 9.30
C VAL A 46 -3.34 -0.24 10.61
N VAL A 47 -3.87 0.21 11.73
CA VAL A 47 -3.26 -0.01 13.05
C VAL A 47 -3.35 -1.48 13.44
N GLY A 48 -4.50 -2.13 13.17
CA GLY A 48 -4.69 -3.56 13.42
C GLY A 48 -3.72 -4.43 12.61
N ASP A 49 -3.59 -4.15 11.31
CA ASP A 49 -2.67 -4.81 10.39
C ASP A 49 -1.21 -4.66 10.85
N LEU A 50 -0.81 -3.45 11.26
CA LEU A 50 0.54 -3.19 11.77
C LEU A 50 0.82 -3.93 13.08
N MET A 51 -0.15 -3.97 14.00
CA MET A 51 -0.01 -4.69 15.26
C MET A 51 0.07 -6.20 15.03
N ALA A 52 -0.76 -6.75 14.14
CA ALA A 52 -0.74 -8.16 13.77
C ALA A 52 0.60 -8.55 13.12
N PHE A 53 1.08 -7.73 12.19
CA PHE A 53 2.37 -7.92 11.55
C PHE A 53 3.53 -7.87 12.55
N ASN A 54 3.53 -6.90 13.48
CA ASN A 54 4.54 -6.81 14.53
C ASN A 54 4.54 -8.04 15.44
N ALA A 55 3.35 -8.51 15.86
CA ALA A 55 3.23 -9.72 16.65
C ALA A 55 3.78 -10.95 15.91
N GLU A 56 3.49 -11.10 14.62
CA GLU A 56 4.02 -12.17 13.78
C GLU A 56 5.56 -12.12 13.67
N MET A 57 6.12 -10.93 13.42
CA MET A 57 7.57 -10.75 13.31
C MET A 57 8.27 -11.01 14.64
N THR A 58 7.67 -10.58 15.75
CA THR A 58 8.20 -10.83 17.10
C THR A 58 8.20 -12.33 17.43
N LEU A 59 7.18 -13.07 17.01
CA LEU A 59 7.12 -14.53 17.18
C LEU A 59 8.20 -15.24 16.35
N LYS A 60 8.44 -14.80 15.11
CA LYS A 60 9.39 -15.44 14.18
C LYS A 60 10.85 -15.12 14.50
N HIS A 61 11.12 -13.89 14.91
CA HIS A 61 12.48 -13.34 14.97
C HIS A 61 12.87 -12.84 16.37
N GLY A 62 11.96 -12.89 17.34
CA GLY A 62 12.12 -12.20 18.62
C GLY A 62 11.90 -10.70 18.47
N LEU A 63 12.09 -9.96 19.58
CA LEU A 63 11.96 -8.52 19.58
C LEU A 63 13.07 -7.92 18.70
N LEU A 64 12.69 -7.25 17.61
CA LEU A 64 13.64 -6.59 16.72
C LEU A 64 14.28 -5.40 17.46
N PRO A 65 15.61 -5.36 17.66
CA PRO A 65 16.27 -4.28 18.38
C PRO A 65 16.23 -2.99 17.58
N ASP A 66 16.19 -1.86 18.29
CA ASP A 66 16.27 -0.55 17.66
C ASP A 66 17.62 -0.42 16.93
N SER A 67 17.55 -0.21 15.62
CA SER A 67 18.72 -0.12 14.74
C SER A 67 19.32 1.29 14.72
N LEU A 68 18.75 2.23 15.46
CA LEU A 68 19.12 3.64 15.46
C LEU A 68 20.62 3.87 15.73
N ASP A 69 21.21 3.14 16.68
CA ASP A 69 22.63 3.30 17.03
C ASP A 69 23.57 2.80 15.92
N LEU A 70 23.19 1.72 15.22
CA LEU A 70 23.94 1.21 14.06
C LEU A 70 23.88 2.18 12.88
N ILE A 71 22.71 2.77 12.63
CA ILE A 71 22.52 3.77 11.57
C ILE A 71 23.35 5.03 11.85
N ARG A 72 23.39 5.48 13.12
CA ARG A 72 24.21 6.63 13.54
C ARG A 72 25.69 6.34 13.38
N ALA A 73 26.15 5.17 13.83
CA ALA A 73 27.55 4.76 13.66
C ALA A 73 27.95 4.76 12.18
N GLN A 74 27.13 4.18 11.28
CA GLN A 74 27.41 4.19 9.83
C GLN A 74 27.40 5.58 9.18
N ARG A 75 26.57 6.50 9.68
CA ARG A 75 26.53 7.89 9.19
C ARG A 75 27.78 8.65 9.59
N ASP A 76 28.21 8.46 10.84
CA ASP A 76 29.31 9.20 11.45
C ASP A 76 30.69 8.61 11.10
N ASP A 77 30.73 7.40 10.49
CA ASP A 77 31.94 6.75 9.93
C ASP A 77 32.34 7.27 8.52
N LYS A 78 31.70 8.34 8.01
CA LYS A 78 32.02 9.00 6.73
C LYS A 78 32.64 10.37 6.91
#